data_AF-A0A969C8P5-F1
#
_entry.id   AF-A0A969C8P5-F1
#
_cell.length_a   1.000
_cell.length_b   1.000
_cell.length_c   1.000
_cell.angle_alpha   90.00
_cell.angle_beta   90.00
_cell.angle_gamma   90.00
#
_symmetry.space_group_name_H-M   'P 1'
#
loop_
_entity.id
_entity.type
_entity.pdbx_description
1 polymer ?
#
loop_
_entity_poly.entity_id
_entity_poly.type
_entity_poly.pdbx_seq_one_letter_code
_entity_poly.pdbx_strand_id
1 'polypeptide(L)' 'YWALEYLRRKGDRPWPALMLRWLREHESLGLVLLEDLGLEMATRFDRSIALGDRLTLRVTHVDPRLDVIRFQEVMEDAA' A
#
# COMPACT_ATOMS: atom_id res chain seq x y z
N TYR A 1 -12.10 6.30 -7.49
CA TYR A 1 -12.13 7.75 -7.20
C TYR A 1 -12.15 8.10 -5.71
N TRP A 2 -13.25 7.90 -4.95
CA TRP A 2 -13.36 8.40 -3.56
C TRP A 2 -12.33 7.83 -2.57
N ALA A 3 -11.95 6.55 -2.71
CA ALA A 3 -10.88 5.95 -1.92
C ALA A 3 -9.55 6.71 -2.07
N LEU A 4 -9.16 7.01 -3.31
CA LEU A 4 -7.96 7.79 -3.62
C LEU A 4 -8.08 9.24 -3.14
N GLU A 5 -9.25 9.86 -3.30
CA GLU A 5 -9.50 11.20 -2.80
C GLU A 5 -9.38 11.29 -1.27
N TYR A 6 -9.86 10.27 -0.56
CA TYR A 6 -9.70 10.14 0.88
C TYR A 6 -8.24 10.01 1.27
N LEU A 7 -7.50 9.07 0.65
CA LEU A 7 -6.07 8.86 0.91
C LEU A 7 -5.25 10.13 0.63
N ARG A 8 -5.52 10.83 -0.47
CA ARG A 8 -4.88 12.11 -0.81
C ARG A 8 -5.04 13.16 0.28
N ARG A 9 -6.18 13.20 0.97
CA ARG A 9 -6.47 14.17 2.04
C ARG A 9 -5.84 13.79 3.39
N LYS A 10 -5.36 12.56 3.55
CA LYS A 10 -4.77 12.08 4.81
C LYS A 10 -3.26 12.29 4.92
N GLY A 11 -2.65 12.92 3.92
CA GLY A 11 -1.24 13.30 3.93
C GLY A 11 -0.31 12.09 4.09
N ASP A 12 0.79 12.28 4.81
CA ASP A 12 1.85 11.28 5.04
C ASP A 12 1.52 10.24 6.13
N ARG A 13 0.24 10.05 6.46
CA ARG A 13 -0.16 9.07 7.47
C ARG A 13 0.24 7.65 7.03
N PRO A 14 0.92 6.87 7.89
CA PRO A 14 1.15 5.44 7.66
C PRO A 14 -0.14 4.63 7.89
N TRP A 15 -0.29 3.56 7.12
CA TRP A 15 -1.44 2.66 7.14
C TRP A 15 -0.98 1.22 7.35
N PRO A 16 -1.54 0.50 8.34
CA PRO A 16 -1.39 -0.95 8.44
C PRO A 16 -1.96 -1.61 7.19
N ALA A 17 -1.20 -2.53 6.62
CA ALA A 17 -1.57 -3.24 5.43
C ALA A 17 -1.23 -4.74 5.52
N LEU A 18 -2.10 -5.57 4.95
CA LEU A 18 -1.93 -7.01 4.88
C LEU A 18 -1.69 -7.45 3.44
N MET A 19 -0.60 -8.18 3.17
CA MET A 19 -0.36 -8.79 1.87
C MET A 19 -1.37 -9.91 1.60
N LEU A 20 -2.21 -9.75 0.57
CA LEU A 20 -3.26 -10.71 0.24
C LEU A 20 -2.81 -11.73 -0.79
N ARG A 21 -2.28 -11.23 -1.92
CA ARG A 21 -1.91 -12.07 -3.09
C ARG A 21 -0.98 -11.32 -4.03
N TRP A 22 -0.25 -12.08 -4.83
CA TRP A 22 0.49 -11.53 -5.96
C TRP A 22 -0.44 -11.20 -7.13
N LEU A 23 -0.22 -10.04 -7.74
CA LEU A 23 -0.78 -9.71 -9.05
C LEU A 23 0.18 -10.14 -10.16
N ARG A 24 1.47 -9.83 -9.97
CA ARG A 24 2.60 -10.28 -10.80
C ARG A 24 3.83 -10.43 -9.91
N GLU A 25 4.05 -11.65 -9.43
CA GLU A 25 5.12 -11.95 -8.47
C GLU A 25 6.53 -11.64 -9.01
N HIS A 26 6.78 -11.97 -10.27
CA HIS A 26 8.07 -11.68 -10.93
C HIS A 26 8.36 -10.18 -11.12
N GLU A 27 7.35 -9.30 -10.98
CA GLU A 27 7.50 -7.84 -10.97
C GLU A 27 7.40 -7.24 -9.56
N SER A 28 7.35 -8.09 -8.53
CA SER A 28 7.08 -7.72 -7.14
C SER A 28 5.79 -6.88 -6.97
N LEU A 29 4.79 -7.10 -7.82
CA LEU A 29 3.51 -6.40 -7.76
C LEU A 29 2.49 -7.24 -6.99
N GLY A 30 2.15 -6.78 -5.79
CA GLY A 30 1.17 -7.41 -4.92
C GLY A 30 -0.10 -6.59 -4.72
N LEU A 31 -1.11 -7.26 -4.17
CA LEU A 31 -2.34 -6.67 -3.69
C LEU A 31 -2.34 -6.72 -2.17
N VAL A 32 -2.51 -5.57 -1.54
CA VAL A 32 -2.59 -5.43 -0.08
C VAL A 32 -3.96 -4.93 0.35
N LEU A 33 -4.39 -5.27 1.56
CA LEU A 33 -5.54 -4.66 2.22
C LEU A 33 -5.07 -3.57 3.16
N LEU A 34 -5.50 -2.33 2.98
CA LEU A 34 -5.41 -1.30 4.02
C LEU A 34 -6.45 -1.61 5.10
N GLU A 35 -6.01 -2.21 6.21
CA GLU A 35 -6.90 -2.88 7.19
C GLU A 35 -7.95 -1.93 7.77
N ASP A 36 -7.55 -0.72 8.18
CA ASP A 36 -8.46 0.30 8.76
C ASP A 36 -9.55 0.78 7.80
N LEU A 37 -9.30 0.69 6.49
CA LEU A 37 -10.18 1.23 5.46
C LEU A 37 -10.95 0.14 4.70
N GLY A 38 -10.55 -1.13 4.84
CA GLY A 38 -11.09 -2.22 4.04
C GLY A 38 -10.84 -2.06 2.53
N LEU A 39 -9.75 -1.38 2.15
CA LEU A 39 -9.43 -1.07 0.75
C LEU A 39 -8.30 -1.96 0.22
N GLU A 40 -8.54 -2.59 -0.93
CA GLU A 40 -7.51 -3.34 -1.64
C GLU A 40 -6.70 -2.44 -2.58
N MET A 41 -5.37 -2.47 -2.46
CA MET A 41 -4.47 -1.59 -3.20
C MET A 41 -3.35 -2.38 -3.85
N ALA A 42 -3.05 -2.07 -5.11
CA ALA A 42 -1.87 -2.61 -5.78
C ALA A 42 -0.62 -1.83 -5.34
N THR A 43 0.44 -2.54 -4.96
CA THR A 43 1.73 -1.92 -4.63
C THR A 43 2.89 -2.78 -5.14
N ARG A 44 4.00 -2.12 -5.45
CA ARG A 44 5.27 -2.80 -5.69
C ARG A 44 6.05 -2.87 -4.40
N PHE A 45 6.80 -3.95 -4.22
CA PHE A 45 7.68 -4.15 -3.07
C PHE A 45 9.14 -4.15 -3.49
N ASP A 46 9.97 -3.50 -2.69
CA ASP A 46 11.42 -3.43 -2.90
C ASP A 46 12.18 -4.56 -2.15
N ARG A 47 11.45 -5.37 -1.38
CA ARG A 47 11.96 -6.55 -0.66
C ARG A 47 11.06 -7.77 -0.91
N SER A 48 11.54 -8.95 -0.52
CA SER A 48 10.72 -10.16 -0.51
C SER A 48 9.63 -10.04 0.57
N ILE A 49 8.38 -10.29 0.18
CA ILE A 49 7.18 -10.26 1.03
C ILE A 49 6.47 -11.60 0.89
N ALA A 50 6.02 -12.19 1.99
CA ALA A 50 5.20 -13.40 1.97
C ALA A 50 3.70 -13.05 2.00
N LEU A 51 2.87 -13.99 1.53
CA LEU A 51 1.42 -13.87 1.69
C LEU A 51 1.06 -13.89 3.18
N GLY A 52 0.17 -12.99 3.59
CA GLY A 52 -0.21 -12.82 5.00
C GLY A 52 0.73 -11.94 5.81
N ASP A 53 1.84 -11.45 5.23
CA ASP A 53 2.70 -10.49 5.92
C ASP A 53 1.94 -9.19 6.20
N ARG A 54 2.15 -8.65 7.41
CA ARG A 54 1.74 -7.30 7.77
C ARG A 54 2.88 -6.34 7.54
N LEU A 55 2.54 -5.18 7.01
CA LEU A 55 3.47 -4.11 6.72
C LEU A 55 2.80 -2.75 6.93
N THR A 56 3.62 -1.71 7.04
CA THR A 56 3.13 -0.34 7.18
C THR A 56 3.43 0.42 5.90
N LEU A 57 2.40 0.96 5.27
CA LEU A 57 2.50 1.71 4.01
C LEU A 57 2.21 3.18 4.23
N ARG A 58 3.09 4.05 3.74
CA ARG A 58 2.82 5.48 3.61
C ARG A 58 2.48 5.80 2.17
N VAL A 59 1.44 6.59 1.98
CA VAL A 59 1.08 7.14 0.67
C VAL A 59 2.07 8.24 0.30
N THR A 60 2.79 8.11 -0.81
CA THR A 60 3.76 9.13 -1.27
C THR A 60 3.25 9.98 -2.42
N HIS A 61 2.32 9.44 -3.21
CA HIS A 61 1.70 10.16 -4.31
C HIS A 61 0.32 9.58 -4.61
N VAL A 62 -0.67 10.44 -4.89
CA VAL A 62 -2.00 10.03 -5.34
C VAL A 62 -2.52 11.00 -6.39
N ASP A 63 -2.95 10.47 -7.52
CA ASP A 63 -3.78 11.16 -8.49
C ASP A 63 -5.11 10.39 -8.68
N PRO A 64 -6.21 10.83 -8.02
CA PRO A 64 -7.51 10.18 -8.15
C PRO A 64 -8.11 10.22 -9.56
N ARG A 65 -7.69 11.15 -10.41
CA ARG A 65 -8.21 11.29 -11.79
C ARG A 65 -7.52 10.34 -12.75
N LEU A 66 -6.27 10.00 -12.47
CA LEU A 66 -5.47 9.05 -13.26
C LEU A 66 -5.51 7.63 -12.68
N ASP A 67 -6.21 7.42 -11.55
CA ASP A 67 -6.23 6.17 -10.80
C ASP A 67 -4.81 5.71 -10.37
N VAL A 68 -3.95 6.69 -10.08
CA VAL A 68 -2.56 6.46 -9.68
C VAL A 68 -2.43 6.63 -8.18
N ILE A 69 -1.76 5.66 -7.54
CA ILE A 69 -1.26 5.78 -6.19
C ILE A 69 0.12 5.15 -6.09
N ARG A 70 0.97 5.72 -5.25
CA ARG A 70 2.26 5.16 -4.89
C ARG A 70 2.36 5.08 -3.37
N PHE A 71 2.92 3.97 -2.92
CA PHE A 71 3.22 3.73 -1.53
C PHE A 71 4.72 3.64 -1.33
N GLN A 72 5.14 3.89 -0.11
CA GLN A 72 6.45 3.55 0.41
C GLN A 72 6.24 2.69 1.65
N GLU A 73 6.94 1.55 1.73
CA GLU A 73 6.98 0.77 2.95
C GLU A 73 7.75 1.54 4.03
N VAL A 74 7.15 1.68 5.20
CA VAL A 74 7.78 2.26 6.38
C VAL A 74 8.33 1.11 7.21
N MET A 75 9.65 0.98 7.23
CA MET A 75 10.32 0.09 8.19
C MET A 75 10.24 0.75 9.57
N GLU A 76 9.64 0.07 10.54
CA GLU A 76 9.88 0.45 11.94
C GLU A 76 11.33 0.10 12.25
N ASP A 77 12.13 1.11 12.60
CA ASP A 77 13.42 0.86 13.25
C ASP A 77 13.12 0.14 14.56
N ALA A 78 13.49 -1.14 14.63
CA ALA A 78 13.51 -1.88 15.89
C ALA A 78 14.58 -1.24 16.79
N ALA A 79 14.14 -0.39 17.72
CA ALA A 79 14.95 0.20 18.78
C ALA A 79 15.27 -0.80 19.89
#